data_AF-R7A0Y7-F1
#
_entry.id   AF-R7A0Y7-F1
#
_cell.length_a   1.000
_cell.length_b   1.000
_cell.length_c   1.000
_cell.angle_alpha   90.00
_cell.angle_beta   90.00
_cell.angle_gamma   90.00
#
_symmetry.space_group_name_H-M   'P 1'
#
loop_
_entity.id
_entity.type
_entity.pdbx_description
1 polymer ?
#
loop_
_entity_poly.entity_id
_entity_poly.type
_entity_poly.pdbx_seq_one_letter_code
_entity_poly.pdbx_strand_id
1 'polypeptide(L)' 'MQMYVHYYERELMNEGDNPPIGIVLCADKSDAVVKYTLPENETQVFASKYKLYLPTEEELLKELKKEYQAMESAK' A
#
# COMPACT_ATOMS: atom_id res chain seq x y z
N MET A 1 -1.01 -8.36 11.91
CA MET A 1 -1.64 -7.15 11.32
C MET A 1 -2.86 -7.51 10.48
N GLN A 2 -2.83 -8.62 9.75
CA GLN A 2 -3.97 -9.14 9.01
C GLN A 2 -5.26 -9.34 9.84
N MET A 3 -5.15 -9.55 11.17
CA MET A 3 -6.30 -9.67 12.06
C MET A 3 -7.27 -8.48 11.96
N TYR A 4 -6.76 -7.24 11.95
CA TYR A 4 -7.62 -6.05 11.95
C TYR A 4 -8.34 -5.85 10.61
N VAL A 5 -7.65 -6.14 9.51
CA VAL A 5 -8.22 -6.07 8.16
C VAL A 5 -9.33 -7.11 8.02
N HIS A 6 -9.05 -8.37 8.39
CA HIS A 6 -10.04 -9.44 8.33
C HIS A 6 -11.20 -9.26 9.31
N TYR A 7 -10.96 -8.70 10.50
CA TYR A 7 -12.04 -8.38 11.43
C TYR A 7 -12.97 -7.32 10.84
N TYR A 8 -12.41 -6.25 10.27
CA TYR A 8 -13.21 -5.21 9.64
C TYR A 8 -14.00 -5.76 8.45
N GLU A 9 -13.38 -6.57 7.62
CA GLU A 9 -14.02 -7.22 6.47
C GLU A 9 -15.24 -8.07 6.88
N ARG A 10 -15.12 -8.83 7.97
CA ARG A 10 -16.16 -9.78 8.39
C ARG A 10 -17.27 -9.15 9.22
N GLU A 11 -16.93 -8.17 10.05
CA GLU A 11 -17.84 -7.69 11.10
C GLU A 11 -18.35 -6.26 10.87
N LEU A 12 -17.69 -5.46 10.01
CA LEU A 12 -17.92 -4.01 9.93
C LEU A 12 -18.21 -3.48 8.52
N MET A 13 -17.97 -4.27 7.46
CA MET A 13 -18.27 -3.84 6.08
C MET A 13 -19.78 -3.83 5.79
N ASN A 14 -20.21 -2.84 5.01
CA ASN A 14 -21.57 -2.74 4.47
C ASN A 14 -21.59 -3.12 2.98
N GLU A 15 -22.78 -3.39 2.46
CA GLU A 15 -22.96 -3.61 1.02
C GLU A 15 -22.54 -2.36 0.22
N GLY A 16 -21.60 -2.56 -0.70
CA GLY A 16 -21.05 -1.50 -1.56
C GLY A 16 -19.74 -0.89 -1.07
N ASP A 17 -19.25 -1.26 0.11
CA ASP A 17 -17.92 -0.85 0.57
C ASP A 17 -16.81 -1.50 -0.26
N ASN A 18 -15.74 -0.76 -0.50
CA ASN A 18 -14.53 -1.32 -1.09
C ASN A 18 -13.80 -2.22 -0.06
N PRO A 19 -13.02 -3.23 -0.51
CA PRO A 19 -12.22 -4.05 0.39
C PRO A 19 -11.30 -3.21 1.29
N PRO A 20 -11.13 -3.58 2.57
CA PRO A 20 -10.33 -2.80 3.51
C PRO A 20 -8.84 -2.85 3.14
N ILE A 21 -8.16 -1.72 3.31
CA ILE A 21 -6.72 -1.59 3.03
C ILE A 21 -5.96 -1.46 4.35
N GLY A 22 -5.04 -2.39 4.61
CA GLY A 22 -4.12 -2.32 5.74
C GLY A 22 -2.87 -1.53 5.40
N ILE A 23 -2.57 -0.45 6.15
CA ILE A 23 -1.35 0.34 5.99
C ILE A 23 -0.46 0.14 7.22
N VAL A 24 0.76 -0.33 7.01
CA VAL A 24 1.77 -0.43 8.07
C VAL A 24 2.77 0.72 7.88
N LEU A 25 2.80 1.64 8.83
CA LEU A 25 3.73 2.77 8.82
C LEU A 25 5.02 2.40 9.53
N CYS A 26 6.13 2.39 8.80
CA CYS A 26 7.47 2.16 9.32
C CYS A 26 8.35 3.38 9.02
N ALA A 27 9.27 3.73 9.94
CA ALA A 27 10.23 4.81 9.72
C ALA A 27 11.16 4.51 8.53
N ASP A 28 11.56 3.24 8.38
CA ASP A 28 12.35 2.74 7.26
C ASP A 28 11.77 1.43 6.71
N LYS A 29 11.93 1.20 5.40
CA LYS A 29 11.52 -0.05 4.75
C LYS A 29 12.53 -1.15 5.10
N SER A 30 12.10 -2.18 5.83
CA SER A 30 12.90 -3.39 6.04
C SER A 30 12.33 -4.56 5.24
N ASP A 31 13.01 -4.91 4.15
CA ASP A 31 12.61 -6.02 3.27
C ASP A 31 12.56 -7.37 4.01
N ALA A 32 13.42 -7.56 5.01
CA ALA A 32 13.43 -8.75 5.86
C ALA A 32 12.15 -8.83 6.70
N VAL A 33 11.74 -7.73 7.33
CA VAL A 33 10.51 -7.69 8.14
C VAL A 33 9.29 -7.93 7.25
N VAL A 34 9.25 -7.31 6.08
CA VAL A 34 8.17 -7.52 5.09
C VAL A 34 8.10 -9.00 4.68
N LYS A 35 9.24 -9.61 4.32
CA LYS A 35 9.32 -11.00 3.87
C LYS A 35 8.83 -12.01 4.93
N TYR A 36 9.13 -11.79 6.20
CA TYR A 36 8.76 -12.75 7.26
C TYR A 36 7.44 -12.43 7.97
N THR A 37 6.88 -11.23 7.79
CA THR A 37 5.59 -10.85 8.40
C THR A 37 4.41 -11.22 7.51
N LEU A 38 4.62 -11.29 6.20
CA LEU A 38 3.56 -11.54 5.23
C LEU A 38 3.48 -13.03 4.87
N PRO A 39 2.26 -13.56 4.63
CA PRO A 39 2.09 -14.90 4.08
C PRO A 39 2.80 -15.04 2.73
N GLU A 40 3.38 -16.20 2.45
CA GLU A 40 4.13 -16.46 1.20
C GLU A 40 3.32 -16.22 -0.09
N ASN A 41 1.99 -16.24 0.00
CA ASN A 41 1.06 -16.06 -1.12
C ASN A 41 0.37 -14.68 -1.18
N GLU A 42 0.72 -13.72 -0.31
CA GLU A 42 0.12 -12.38 -0.38
C GLU A 42 0.82 -11.49 -1.42
N THR A 43 0.18 -11.33 -2.58
CA THR A 43 0.64 -10.47 -3.68
C THR A 43 0.12 -9.03 -3.58
N GLN A 44 -0.73 -8.72 -2.61
CA GLN A 44 -1.39 -7.42 -2.46
C GLN A 44 -0.65 -6.44 -1.53
N VAL A 45 0.57 -6.77 -1.10
CA VAL A 45 1.30 -5.92 -0.17
C VAL A 45 2.29 -5.03 -0.90
N PHE A 46 2.04 -3.73 -0.82
CA PHE A 46 2.84 -2.68 -1.42
C PHE A 46 3.62 -1.94 -0.34
N ALA A 47 4.91 -1.78 -0.54
CA ALA A 47 5.77 -1.00 0.34
C ALA A 47 6.12 0.31 -0.36
N SER A 48 5.57 1.42 0.12
CA SER A 48 5.86 2.76 -0.39
C SER A 48 6.40 3.67 0.70
N LYS A 49 7.26 4.62 0.32
CA LYS A 49 7.83 5.60 1.24
C LYS A 49 6.78 6.64 1.58
N TYR A 50 6.43 6.76 2.86
CA TYR A 50 5.52 7.79 3.33
C TYR A 50 6.24 9.15 3.43
N LYS A 51 5.62 10.21 2.93
CA LYS A 51 6.08 11.60 3.12
C LYS A 51 5.23 12.25 4.20
N LEU A 52 5.87 12.90 5.18
CA LEU A 52 5.19 13.58 6.29
C LEU A 52 4.47 14.88 5.87
N TYR A 53 4.64 15.31 4.62
CA TYR A 53 4.00 16.49 4.07
C TYR A 53 3.21 16.12 2.80
N LEU A 54 2.08 16.80 2.60
CA LEU A 54 1.34 16.72 1.35
C LEU A 54 2.19 17.37 0.25
N PRO A 55 2.55 16.66 -0.83
CA PRO A 55 3.32 17.24 -1.91
C PRO A 55 2.52 18.36 -2.60
N THR A 56 3.23 19.25 -3.29
CA THR A 56 2.55 20.23 -4.15
C THR A 56 1.91 19.53 -5.35
N GLU A 57 0.94 20.19 -6.00
CA GLU A 57 0.27 19.64 -7.19
C GLU A 57 1.26 19.28 -8.30
N GLU A 58 2.28 20.13 -8.51
CA GLU A 58 3.34 19.90 -9.50
C GLU A 58 4.21 18.68 -9.16
N GLU A 59 4.58 18.53 -7.89
CA GLU A 59 5.35 17.37 -7.41
C GLU A 59 4.54 16.08 -7.57
N LEU A 60 3.25 16.12 -7.24
CA LEU A 60 2.35 14.98 -7.37
C LEU A 60 2.19 14.56 -8.84
N LEU A 61 1.94 15.53 -9.74
CA LEU A 61 1.84 15.29 -11.18
C LEU A 61 3.12 14.67 -11.75
N LYS A 62 4.28 15.12 -11.27
CA LYS A 62 5.58 14.60 -11.70
C LYS A 62 5.77 13.14 -11.27
N GLU A 63 5.44 12.80 -10.02
CA GLU A 63 5.59 11.42 -9.55
C GLU A 63 4.60 10.47 -10.25
N LEU A 64 3.34 10.91 -10.48
CA LEU A 64 2.36 10.13 -11.23
C LEU A 64 2.85 9.81 -12.65
N LYS A 65 3.36 10.80 -13.39
CA LYS A 65 3.90 10.58 -14.74
C LYS A 65 5.05 9.58 -14.75
N LYS A 66 5.93 9.65 -13.75
CA LYS A 66 7.07 8.74 -13.60
C LYS A 66 6.62 7.30 -13.33
N GLU A 67 5.63 7.11 -12.46
CA GLU A 67 5.04 5.78 -12.20
C GLU A 67 4.34 5.20 -13.43
N TYR A 68 3.57 6.01 -14.17
CA TYR A 68 2.95 5.57 -15.42
C TYR A 68 3.99 5.09 -16.44
N GLN A 69 5.08 5.85 -16.62
CA GLN A 69 6.17 5.45 -17.52
C GLN A 69 6.88 4.18 -17.07
N ALA A 70 7.07 3.99 -15.76
CA ALA A 70 7.66 2.77 -15.21
C ALA A 70 6.77 1.55 -15.47
N MET A 71 5.44 1.69 -15.34
CA MET A 71 4.49 0.62 -15.66
C MET A 71 4.44 0.32 -17.17
N GLU A 72 4.53 1.32 -18.03
CA GLU A 72 4.56 1.13 -19.49
C GLU A 72 5.84 0.45 -19.98
N SER A 73 6.98 0.75 -19.37
CA SER A 73 8.29 0.17 -19.72
C SER A 73 8.52 -1.23 -19.14
N ALA A 74 7.78 -1.62 -18.11
CA ALA A 74 7.79 -2.97 -17.54
C ALA A 74 6.84 -3.95 -18.27
N LYS A 75 6.19 -3.51 -19.34
CA LYS A 75 5.24 -4.27 -20.17
C LYS A 75 5.91 -4.81 -21.42
#